data_AF-A0A180GUJ6-F1
#
_entry.id   AF-A0A180GUJ6-F1
#
_cell.length_a   1.000
_cell.length_b   1.000
_cell.length_c   1.000
_cell.angle_alpha   90.00
_cell.angle_beta   90.00
_cell.angle_gamma   90.00
#
_symmetry.space_group_name_H-M   'P 1'
#
loop_
_entity.id
_entity.type
_entity.pdbx_description
1 polymer ?
#
loop_
_entity_poly.entity_id
_entity_poly.type
_entity_poly.pdbx_seq_one_letter_code
_entity_poly.pdbx_strand_id
1 'polypeptide(L)'
;MGYIGGSPRFPRTAFSIRLLQFHHILWKRSSVAMSPFSKAIDEFLDAYNPLILVQNNSDDTDIRTLSSAVDAYREMMRREKCISELMHDLGPMDKLADVCPKCFGPHPDYILCMDGNFQHRRHLKASVEIPNCIKTPSIFVTPDEVEKMERCMNKEMDEESEDQVPDRCTQQHTAADDVRTGKTWKECDETGLFGMACRHDQIVNLINIVQSGERYYFPLTMINKIIENTKDGEEYTKKLSFLYDIGCNIEKGVIWRKQFPEHLERNLLSFGTSVFHAYVHEWKCQLQYNPRLNDGWGMSDGEGMERIWAFLSPLIRQLRYCTKNHRLVAVDIQSHHHNDVGRVYALHLLYERGTHIEKLKKEASQVLDSLLADFGHTREFFQAQWTRQREIQLSVMENQSEKEIVKQIEELVELEDKLRDTKLVFNLENPWFLEGEIDSIVVELGSDNFCDLPGATDAESKALLKLKVSKSKLYEAKVGVIEMQKKWDQGGSGTRVQERYKKQMTSKVNLLKKKWLAYNNRAEA
;
A
#
# COMPACT_ATOMS: atom_id res chain seq x y z
N MET A 1 7.55 34.98 -29.45
CA MET A 1 7.31 35.16 -27.99
C MET A 1 5.84 35.50 -27.82
N GLY A 2 5.10 34.76 -27.00
CA GLY A 2 3.67 34.98 -26.79
C GLY A 2 3.36 35.37 -25.35
N TYR A 3 2.19 35.98 -25.16
CA TYR A 3 1.63 36.35 -23.86
C TYR A 3 0.25 35.71 -23.69
N ILE A 4 -0.11 35.41 -22.44
CA ILE A 4 -1.45 34.94 -22.07
C ILE A 4 -2.08 36.01 -21.16
N GLY A 5 -3.26 36.49 -21.54
CA GLY A 5 -4.01 37.47 -20.76
C GLY A 5 -4.50 36.88 -19.44
N GLY A 6 -4.49 37.68 -18.37
CA GLY A 6 -5.02 37.30 -17.06
C GLY A 6 -6.56 37.34 -16.95
N SER A 7 -7.26 37.72 -18.02
CA SER A 7 -8.71 37.61 -18.13
C SER A 7 -9.12 37.16 -19.55
N PRO A 8 -10.24 36.44 -19.69
CA PRO A 8 -10.70 35.96 -21.00
C PRO A 8 -11.30 37.06 -21.88
N ARG A 9 -11.77 38.17 -21.28
CA ARG A 9 -12.41 39.28 -21.98
C ARG A 9 -11.70 40.58 -21.60
N PHE A 10 -11.16 41.28 -22.60
CA PHE A 10 -10.43 42.54 -22.46
C PHE A 10 -9.31 42.49 -21.40
N PRO A 11 -8.23 41.69 -21.61
CA PRO A 11 -7.15 41.57 -20.64
C PRO A 11 -6.43 42.90 -20.45
N ARG A 12 -6.34 43.36 -19.19
CA ARG A 12 -5.53 44.52 -18.79
C ARG A 12 -4.10 44.13 -18.42
N THR A 13 -3.92 42.90 -17.95
CA THR A 13 -2.62 42.31 -17.58
C THR A 13 -2.41 41.06 -18.42
N ALA A 14 -1.18 40.86 -18.92
CA ALA A 14 -0.79 39.66 -19.65
C ALA A 14 0.60 39.19 -19.20
N PHE A 15 0.76 37.88 -19.13
CA PHE A 15 2.00 37.24 -18.65
C PHE A 15 2.70 36.54 -19.80
N SER A 16 4.02 36.66 -19.85
CA SER A 16 4.79 35.97 -20.90
C SER A 16 4.68 34.46 -20.74
N ILE A 17 4.60 33.72 -21.86
CA ILE A 17 4.58 32.26 -21.83
C ILE A 17 5.83 31.70 -21.13
N ARG A 18 6.98 32.39 -21.24
CA ARG A 18 8.23 32.01 -20.54
C ARG A 18 8.08 32.03 -19.02
N LEU A 19 7.42 33.06 -18.48
CA LEU A 19 7.14 33.15 -17.04
C LEU A 19 6.21 32.02 -16.58
N LEU A 20 5.16 31.73 -17.36
CA LEU A 20 4.20 30.67 -17.06
C LEU A 20 4.85 29.28 -17.14
N GLN A 21 5.72 29.06 -18.13
CA GLN A 21 6.56 27.86 -18.25
C GLN A 21 7.49 27.70 -17.06
N PHE A 22 8.19 28.78 -16.67
CA PHE A 22 9.08 28.77 -15.51
C PHE A 22 8.31 28.43 -14.23
N HIS A 23 7.18 29.09 -13.98
CA HIS A 23 6.30 28.76 -12.87
C HIS A 23 5.85 27.29 -12.90
N HIS A 24 5.44 26.78 -14.06
CA HIS A 24 4.99 25.39 -14.18
C HIS A 24 6.10 24.39 -13.86
N ILE A 25 7.33 24.63 -14.34
CA ILE A 25 8.49 23.78 -14.04
C ILE A 25 8.83 23.84 -12.55
N LEU A 26 8.87 25.05 -11.98
CA LEU A 26 9.14 25.25 -10.56
C LEU A 26 8.08 24.54 -9.71
N TRP A 27 6.81 24.71 -10.07
CA TRP A 27 5.67 24.06 -9.41
C TRP A 27 5.77 22.53 -9.44
N LYS A 28 6.16 21.91 -10.57
CA LYS A 28 6.36 20.46 -10.64
C LYS A 28 7.45 19.98 -9.67
N ARG A 29 8.54 20.73 -9.56
CA ARG A 29 9.72 20.33 -8.76
C ARG A 29 9.60 20.63 -7.27
N SER A 30 8.94 21.72 -6.90
CA SER A 30 8.90 22.20 -5.49
C SER A 30 7.49 22.40 -4.96
N SER A 31 6.45 22.18 -5.78
CA SER A 31 5.06 22.47 -5.43
C SER A 31 4.88 23.90 -4.91
N VAL A 32 5.58 24.91 -5.46
CA VAL A 32 5.45 26.30 -5.00
C VAL A 32 4.00 26.80 -5.12
N ALA A 33 3.42 27.35 -4.06
CA ALA A 33 2.08 27.91 -4.13
C ALA A 33 2.04 29.22 -4.93
N MET A 34 0.91 29.52 -5.57
CA MET A 34 0.76 30.71 -6.42
C MET A 34 1.04 32.03 -5.69
N SER A 35 0.53 32.18 -4.47
CA SER A 35 0.67 33.43 -3.70
C SER A 35 2.14 33.73 -3.33
N PRO A 36 2.91 32.79 -2.73
CA PRO A 36 4.35 32.98 -2.54
C PRO A 36 5.11 33.26 -3.84
N PHE A 37 4.76 32.61 -4.93
CA PHE A 37 5.42 32.83 -6.23
C PHE A 37 5.15 34.24 -6.78
N SER A 38 3.90 34.71 -6.72
CA SER A 38 3.54 36.08 -7.12
C SER A 38 4.33 37.11 -6.32
N LYS A 39 4.30 36.99 -4.97
CA LYS A 39 5.02 37.92 -4.08
C LYS A 39 6.54 37.92 -4.33
N ALA A 40 7.12 36.76 -4.61
CA ALA A 40 8.54 36.66 -4.92
C ALA A 40 8.90 37.34 -6.26
N ILE A 41 8.00 37.28 -7.25
CA ILE A 41 8.16 38.03 -8.51
C ILE A 41 8.06 39.53 -8.23
N ASP A 42 7.04 39.95 -7.47
CA ASP A 42 6.83 41.37 -7.16
C ASP A 42 8.06 41.94 -6.43
N GLU A 43 8.53 41.27 -5.36
CA GLU A 43 9.75 41.66 -4.63
C GLU A 43 10.99 41.70 -5.52
N PHE A 44 11.16 40.71 -6.40
CA PHE A 44 12.29 40.67 -7.33
C PHE A 44 12.23 41.81 -8.35
N LEU A 45 11.05 42.12 -8.89
CA LEU A 45 10.89 43.20 -9.86
C LEU A 45 11.02 44.58 -9.20
N ASP A 46 10.45 44.76 -8.01
CA ASP A 46 10.52 46.02 -7.26
C ASP A 46 11.95 46.37 -6.82
N ALA A 47 12.77 45.36 -6.48
CA ALA A 47 14.16 45.57 -6.07
C ALA A 47 15.04 46.25 -7.14
N TYR A 48 14.65 46.13 -8.42
CA TYR A 48 15.44 46.65 -9.54
C TYR A 48 14.68 47.69 -10.39
N ASN A 49 13.51 48.15 -9.95
CA ASN A 49 12.71 49.14 -10.67
C ASN A 49 12.18 50.25 -9.74
N PRO A 50 11.94 51.47 -10.24
CA PRO A 50 11.23 52.49 -9.48
C PRO A 50 9.82 52.00 -9.15
N LEU A 51 9.44 52.05 -7.86
CA LEU A 51 8.11 51.68 -7.40
C LEU A 51 7.05 52.55 -8.10
N ILE A 52 6.19 51.92 -8.92
CA ILE A 52 5.05 52.58 -9.55
C ILE A 52 3.85 52.46 -8.60
N LEU A 53 3.58 53.53 -7.85
CA LEU A 53 2.44 53.56 -6.92
C LEU A 53 1.13 53.75 -7.69
N VAL A 54 0.20 52.81 -7.56
CA VAL A 54 -1.16 52.90 -8.12
C VAL A 54 -2.10 53.46 -7.04
N GLN A 55 -3.03 54.34 -7.43
CA GLN A 55 -3.94 55.06 -6.51
C GLN A 55 -4.86 54.16 -5.66
N ASN A 56 -5.03 52.87 -6.00
CA ASN A 56 -5.93 51.96 -5.31
C ASN A 56 -5.22 50.65 -4.92
N ASN A 57 -5.10 50.41 -3.62
CA ASN A 57 -4.60 49.16 -3.02
C ASN A 57 -5.65 48.04 -3.13
N SER A 58 -5.70 47.33 -4.25
CA SER A 58 -6.32 46.00 -4.28
C SER A 58 -5.25 44.95 -4.56
N ASP A 59 -4.47 44.62 -3.52
CA ASP A 59 -3.36 43.65 -3.54
C ASP A 59 -3.75 42.26 -4.07
N ASP A 60 -5.05 41.91 -4.11
CA ASP A 60 -5.56 40.61 -4.58
C ASP A 60 -5.71 40.49 -6.11
N THR A 61 -5.52 41.58 -6.86
CA THR A 61 -5.85 41.61 -8.31
C THR A 61 -4.81 40.87 -9.16
N ASP A 62 -3.53 40.98 -8.80
CA ASP A 62 -2.43 40.42 -9.59
C ASP A 62 -2.30 38.90 -9.41
N ILE A 63 -2.52 38.39 -8.19
CA ILE A 63 -2.54 36.95 -7.92
C ILE A 63 -3.66 36.26 -8.72
N ARG A 64 -4.85 36.87 -8.79
CA ARG A 64 -6.00 36.32 -9.52
C ARG A 64 -5.79 36.31 -11.02
N THR A 65 -5.19 37.36 -11.57
CA THR A 65 -4.88 37.44 -13.01
C THR A 65 -3.77 36.47 -13.39
N LEU A 66 -2.72 36.32 -12.57
CA LEU A 66 -1.66 35.33 -12.76
C LEU A 66 -2.20 33.90 -12.68
N SER A 67 -3.02 33.59 -11.67
CA SER A 67 -3.66 32.27 -11.54
C SER A 67 -4.47 31.92 -12.78
N SER A 68 -5.25 32.87 -13.31
CA SER A 68 -6.06 32.67 -14.52
C SER A 68 -5.19 32.39 -15.75
N ALA A 69 -4.07 33.10 -15.89
CA ALA A 69 -3.11 32.86 -16.97
C ALA A 69 -2.41 31.49 -16.85
N VAL A 70 -2.08 31.06 -15.63
CA VAL A 70 -1.53 29.72 -15.36
C VAL A 70 -2.56 28.62 -15.68
N ASP A 71 -3.83 28.82 -15.32
CA ASP A 71 -4.90 27.88 -15.64
C ASP A 71 -5.09 27.75 -17.16
N ALA A 72 -5.09 28.87 -17.89
CA ALA A 72 -5.16 28.86 -19.35
C ALA A 72 -3.94 28.15 -19.98
N TYR A 73 -2.74 28.40 -19.45
CA TYR A 73 -1.52 27.71 -19.88
C TYR A 73 -1.59 26.19 -19.64
N ARG A 74 -2.09 25.76 -18.47
CA ARG A 74 -2.28 24.34 -18.14
C ARG A 74 -3.35 23.67 -19.00
N GLU A 75 -4.44 24.35 -19.27
CA GLU A 75 -5.47 23.88 -20.21
C GLU A 75 -4.92 23.73 -21.64
N MET A 76 -4.03 24.63 -22.07
CA MET A 76 -3.34 24.49 -23.36
C MET A 76 -2.49 23.22 -23.43
N MET A 77 -1.66 22.95 -22.41
CA MET A 77 -0.87 21.71 -22.33
C MET A 77 -1.77 20.47 -22.30
N ARG A 78 -2.88 20.51 -21.56
CA ARG A 78 -3.85 19.40 -21.52
C ARG A 78 -4.44 19.13 -22.90
N ARG A 79 -4.80 20.17 -23.65
CA ARG A 79 -5.35 20.04 -25.01
C ARG A 79 -4.33 19.51 -25.99
N GLU A 80 -3.07 19.94 -25.90
CA GLU A 80 -1.97 19.40 -26.70
C GLU A 80 -1.86 17.89 -26.50
N LYS A 81 -1.89 17.42 -25.25
CA LYS A 81 -1.92 15.98 -24.94
C LYS A 81 -3.12 15.27 -25.55
N CYS A 82 -4.33 15.80 -25.37
CA CYS A 82 -5.54 15.19 -25.95
C CYS A 82 -5.49 15.12 -27.48
N ILE A 83 -4.95 16.15 -28.15
CA ILE A 83 -4.77 16.16 -29.60
C ILE A 83 -3.74 15.10 -30.01
N SER A 84 -2.63 14.99 -29.28
CA SER A 84 -1.61 13.95 -29.53
C SER A 84 -2.20 12.54 -29.41
N GLU A 85 -2.97 12.27 -28.35
CA GLU A 85 -3.65 10.98 -28.17
C GLU A 85 -4.60 10.65 -29.33
N LEU A 86 -5.37 11.65 -29.78
CA LEU A 86 -6.29 11.51 -30.90
C LEU A 86 -5.55 11.28 -32.23
N MET A 87 -4.45 12.01 -32.47
CA MET A 87 -3.67 11.92 -33.71
C MET A 87 -2.95 10.58 -33.85
N HIS A 88 -2.57 9.94 -32.74
CA HIS A 88 -1.92 8.64 -32.71
C HIS A 88 -2.89 7.46 -32.58
N ASP A 89 -4.20 7.71 -32.49
CA ASP A 89 -5.24 6.70 -32.29
C ASP A 89 -4.91 5.72 -31.15
N LEU A 90 -4.43 6.26 -30.02
CA LEU A 90 -3.94 5.45 -28.91
C LEU A 90 -5.10 4.70 -28.22
N GLY A 91 -5.05 3.37 -28.27
CA GLY A 91 -5.96 2.49 -27.54
C GLY A 91 -5.69 2.49 -26.03
N PRO A 92 -6.55 1.80 -25.24
CA PRO A 92 -6.37 1.68 -23.79
C PRO A 92 -5.01 1.09 -23.40
N MET A 93 -4.57 0.05 -24.12
CA MET A 93 -3.26 -0.57 -23.92
C MET A 93 -2.11 0.37 -24.26
N ASP A 94 -2.21 1.15 -25.34
CA ASP A 94 -1.17 2.12 -25.72
C ASP A 94 -1.02 3.22 -24.67
N LYS A 95 -2.13 3.65 -24.05
CA LYS A 95 -2.11 4.63 -22.95
C LYS A 95 -1.44 4.05 -21.70
N LEU A 96 -1.68 2.78 -21.38
CA LEU A 96 -0.97 2.09 -20.29
C LEU A 96 0.53 1.93 -20.63
N ALA A 97 0.86 1.61 -21.88
CA ALA A 97 2.23 1.54 -22.35
C ALA A 97 2.94 2.89 -22.32
N ASP A 98 2.26 4.00 -22.62
CA ASP A 98 2.84 5.36 -22.46
C ASP A 98 3.16 5.64 -20.98
N VAL A 99 2.29 5.21 -20.05
CA VAL A 99 2.54 5.33 -18.60
C VAL A 99 3.75 4.49 -18.17
N CYS A 100 3.79 3.21 -18.56
CA CYS A 100 4.89 2.32 -18.20
C CYS A 100 5.18 1.31 -19.32
N PRO A 101 6.10 1.64 -20.25
CA PRO A 101 6.43 0.74 -21.37
C PRO A 101 6.98 -0.61 -20.92
N LYS A 102 7.56 -0.66 -19.73
CA LYS A 102 8.13 -1.88 -19.13
C LYS A 102 7.09 -2.87 -18.65
N CYS A 103 5.96 -2.37 -18.12
CA CYS A 103 4.88 -3.22 -17.62
C CYS A 103 3.93 -3.61 -18.73
N PHE A 104 3.56 -2.65 -19.58
CA PHE A 104 2.49 -2.83 -20.56
C PHE A 104 3.02 -3.02 -21.98
N GLY A 105 4.32 -3.32 -22.11
CA GLY A 105 4.94 -3.79 -23.36
C GLY A 105 4.73 -5.29 -23.61
N PRO A 106 5.35 -5.85 -24.66
CA PRO A 106 5.02 -7.17 -25.21
C PRO A 106 5.33 -8.40 -24.33
N HIS A 107 6.00 -8.27 -23.17
CA HIS A 107 6.65 -9.42 -22.52
C HIS A 107 6.31 -9.78 -21.05
N PRO A 108 5.72 -8.91 -20.19
CA PRO A 108 5.42 -9.34 -18.81
C PRO A 108 3.92 -9.46 -18.46
N ASP A 109 3.65 -10.30 -17.46
CA ASP A 109 2.44 -10.26 -16.63
C ASP A 109 2.34 -8.96 -15.84
N TYR A 110 1.13 -8.60 -15.43
CA TYR A 110 0.84 -7.33 -14.79
C TYR A 110 0.84 -7.50 -13.27
N ILE A 111 1.77 -6.82 -12.59
CA ILE A 111 1.79 -6.74 -11.12
C ILE A 111 1.54 -5.28 -10.72
N LEU A 112 0.48 -5.08 -9.96
CA LEU A 112 -0.05 -3.79 -9.55
C LEU A 112 -0.17 -3.76 -8.02
N CYS A 113 0.06 -2.60 -7.41
CA CYS A 113 -0.24 -2.35 -6.01
C CYS A 113 -1.35 -1.32 -5.87
N MET A 114 -2.16 -1.44 -4.82
CA MET A 114 -3.23 -0.52 -4.48
C MET A 114 -3.09 -0.04 -3.04
N ASP A 115 -3.55 1.17 -2.75
CA ASP A 115 -3.63 1.69 -1.38
C ASP A 115 -4.53 2.95 -1.28
N GLY A 116 -5.04 3.23 -0.07
CA GLY A 116 -5.87 4.38 0.27
C GLY A 116 -5.18 5.39 1.19
N ASN A 117 -5.12 6.66 0.77
CA ASN A 117 -4.54 7.76 1.54
C ASN A 117 -5.54 8.86 1.93
N PHE A 118 -5.86 8.91 3.23
CA PHE A 118 -6.79 9.87 3.85
C PHE A 118 -6.17 11.20 4.29
N GLN A 119 -4.89 11.42 4.01
CA GLN A 119 -4.26 12.71 4.28
C GLN A 119 -4.64 13.75 3.23
N HIS A 120 -4.86 13.30 1.99
CA HIS A 120 -5.33 14.09 0.86
C HIS A 120 -6.81 14.47 1.01
N ARG A 121 -7.16 15.27 2.03
CA ARG A 121 -8.52 15.80 2.22
C ARG A 121 -8.72 17.15 1.54
N ARG A 122 -9.97 17.46 1.17
CA ARG A 122 -10.41 18.79 0.73
C ARG A 122 -11.60 19.26 1.57
N HIS A 123 -11.60 20.53 1.96
CA HIS A 123 -12.72 21.12 2.68
C HIS A 123 -13.87 21.48 1.75
N LEU A 124 -15.09 21.15 2.18
CA LEU A 124 -16.33 21.45 1.46
C LEU A 124 -16.48 22.96 1.19
N LYS A 125 -16.10 23.80 2.16
CA LYS A 125 -16.19 25.27 2.05
C LYS A 125 -15.10 25.91 1.18
N ALA A 126 -14.17 25.14 0.63
CA ALA A 126 -13.05 25.66 -0.16
C ALA A 126 -13.49 26.25 -1.51
N SER A 127 -14.65 25.85 -2.04
CA SER A 127 -15.19 26.40 -3.28
C SER A 127 -16.69 26.13 -3.39
N VAL A 128 -17.41 27.01 -4.09
CA VAL A 128 -18.77 26.72 -4.58
C VAL A 128 -18.65 26.02 -5.92
N GLU A 129 -19.26 24.84 -6.05
CA GLU A 129 -19.23 24.09 -7.31
C GLU A 129 -20.08 24.78 -8.39
N ILE A 130 -19.52 24.86 -9.60
CA ILE A 130 -20.24 25.30 -10.79
C ILE A 130 -20.54 24.05 -11.61
N PRO A 131 -21.82 23.67 -11.78
CA PRO A 131 -22.19 22.49 -12.57
C PRO A 131 -21.58 22.52 -13.99
N ASN A 132 -21.22 21.34 -14.51
CA ASN A 132 -20.65 21.15 -15.87
C ASN A 132 -19.26 21.77 -16.13
N CYS A 133 -18.59 22.29 -15.10
CA CYS A 133 -17.23 22.83 -15.22
C CYS A 133 -16.14 21.89 -14.68
N ILE A 134 -16.50 20.75 -14.10
CA ILE A 134 -15.52 19.78 -13.59
C ILE A 134 -15.10 18.85 -14.71
N LYS A 135 -13.80 18.90 -15.06
CA LYS A 135 -13.19 17.99 -16.01
C LYS A 135 -12.34 16.99 -15.24
N THR A 136 -12.79 15.74 -15.20
CA THR A 136 -12.03 14.64 -14.58
C THR A 136 -10.85 14.28 -15.50
N PRO A 137 -9.59 14.41 -15.03
CA PRO A 137 -8.43 14.01 -15.82
C PRO A 137 -8.40 12.50 -16.05
N SER A 138 -7.76 12.03 -17.13
CA SER A 138 -7.79 10.61 -17.53
C SER A 138 -7.14 9.65 -16.53
N ILE A 139 -6.23 10.14 -15.69
CA ILE A 139 -5.65 9.35 -14.61
C ILE A 139 -6.68 9.00 -13.53
N PHE A 140 -7.73 9.82 -13.38
CA PHE A 140 -8.80 9.57 -12.43
C PHE A 140 -9.86 8.66 -13.01
N VAL A 141 -10.27 7.68 -12.22
CA VAL A 141 -11.50 6.93 -12.45
C VAL A 141 -12.68 7.86 -12.22
N THR A 142 -13.68 7.80 -13.11
CA THR A 142 -14.84 8.68 -13.03
C THR A 142 -15.75 8.29 -11.85
N PRO A 143 -16.45 9.27 -11.23
CA PRO A 143 -17.44 8.97 -10.19
C PRO A 143 -18.50 7.96 -10.67
N ASP A 144 -18.94 8.08 -11.93
CA ASP A 144 -19.96 7.19 -12.52
C ASP A 144 -19.50 5.72 -12.56
N GLU A 145 -18.22 5.46 -12.86
CA GLU A 145 -17.62 4.11 -12.82
C GLU A 145 -17.62 3.55 -11.39
N VAL A 146 -17.26 4.38 -10.40
CA VAL A 146 -17.24 3.98 -8.98
C VAL A 146 -18.66 3.71 -8.48
N GLU A 147 -19.62 4.58 -8.78
CA GLU A 147 -21.02 4.40 -8.41
C GLU A 147 -21.65 3.17 -9.08
N LYS A 148 -21.25 2.87 -10.33
CA LYS A 148 -21.71 1.65 -11.01
C LYS A 148 -21.26 0.41 -10.25
N MET A 149 -20.00 0.36 -9.85
CA MET A 149 -19.48 -0.75 -9.04
C MET A 149 -20.17 -0.83 -7.68
N GLU A 150 -20.34 0.30 -6.98
CA GLU A 150 -21.06 0.35 -5.70
C GLU A 150 -22.49 -0.19 -5.82
N ARG A 151 -23.23 0.21 -6.86
CA ARG A 151 -24.59 -0.29 -7.12
C ARG A 151 -24.62 -1.78 -7.43
N CYS A 152 -23.65 -2.29 -8.19
CA CYS A 152 -23.54 -3.74 -8.46
C CYS A 152 -23.33 -4.51 -7.16
N MET A 153 -22.39 -4.08 -6.32
CA MET A 153 -22.09 -4.74 -5.05
C MET A 153 -23.27 -4.72 -4.07
N ASN A 154 -24.00 -3.61 -3.97
CA ASN A 154 -25.12 -3.52 -3.03
C ASN A 154 -26.29 -4.44 -3.43
N LYS A 155 -26.56 -4.61 -4.73
CA LYS A 155 -27.60 -5.53 -5.21
C LYS A 155 -27.29 -6.98 -4.90
N GLU A 156 -26.04 -7.38 -5.05
CA GLU A 156 -25.59 -8.74 -4.75
C GLU A 156 -25.63 -9.06 -3.25
N MET A 157 -25.46 -8.03 -2.38
CA MET A 157 -25.57 -8.20 -0.93
C MET A 157 -27.02 -8.36 -0.43
N ASP A 158 -27.99 -7.80 -1.14
CA ASP A 158 -29.42 -7.91 -0.78
C ASP A 158 -30.02 -9.29 -1.14
N GLU A 159 -29.34 -10.08 -1.98
CA GLU A 159 -29.82 -11.38 -2.49
C GLU A 159 -29.28 -12.60 -1.73
N GLU A 160 -28.20 -12.48 -0.94
CA GLU A 160 -27.60 -13.59 -0.19
C GLU A 160 -27.17 -13.17 1.23
N SER A 161 -28.07 -13.33 2.22
CA SER A 161 -27.75 -13.19 3.65
C SER A 161 -27.78 -14.54 4.37
N GLU A 162 -26.63 -14.98 4.89
CA GLU A 162 -26.38 -15.34 6.30
C GLU A 162 -25.11 -16.21 6.46
N ASP A 163 -24.48 -16.05 7.62
CA ASP A 163 -23.44 -16.89 8.24
C ASP A 163 -22.04 -16.97 7.61
N GLN A 164 -21.20 -15.96 7.90
CA GLN A 164 -19.84 -16.23 8.42
C GLN A 164 -19.36 -15.13 9.38
N VAL A 165 -18.70 -15.56 10.47
CA VAL A 165 -17.97 -14.69 11.40
C VAL A 165 -16.82 -14.04 10.62
N PRO A 166 -16.71 -12.69 10.60
CA PRO A 166 -15.63 -12.03 9.88
C PRO A 166 -14.28 -12.47 10.45
N ASP A 167 -13.40 -12.95 9.57
CA ASP A 167 -12.03 -13.34 9.88
C ASP A 167 -11.32 -12.25 10.71
N ARG A 168 -10.52 -12.63 11.69
CA ARG A 168 -9.85 -11.73 12.63
C ARG A 168 -8.91 -10.75 11.92
N CYS A 169 -8.36 -11.14 10.77
CA CYS A 169 -7.65 -10.23 9.86
C CYS A 169 -8.55 -9.06 9.41
N THR A 170 -9.78 -9.35 8.97
CA THR A 170 -10.79 -8.36 8.63
C THR A 170 -11.12 -7.45 9.80
N GLN A 171 -11.22 -8.00 11.01
CA GLN A 171 -11.54 -7.23 12.22
C GLN A 171 -10.41 -6.25 12.61
N GLN A 172 -9.14 -6.64 12.46
CA GLN A 172 -8.00 -5.77 12.80
C GLN A 172 -7.86 -4.57 11.86
N HIS A 173 -8.08 -4.77 10.55
CA HIS A 173 -8.05 -3.69 9.57
C HIS A 173 -9.31 -2.81 9.65
N THR A 174 -10.50 -3.40 9.80
CA THR A 174 -11.76 -2.65 9.98
C THR A 174 -11.72 -1.76 11.22
N ALA A 175 -11.09 -2.19 12.32
CA ALA A 175 -10.94 -1.37 13.53
C ALA A 175 -10.06 -0.11 13.34
N ALA A 176 -9.14 -0.10 12.37
CA ALA A 176 -8.36 1.08 12.00
C ALA A 176 -9.18 2.06 11.12
N ASP A 177 -10.09 1.52 10.31
CA ASP A 177 -10.98 2.27 9.41
C ASP A 177 -12.24 2.83 10.08
N ASP A 178 -12.79 2.15 11.10
CA ASP A 178 -13.98 2.59 11.85
C ASP A 178 -13.79 3.93 12.57
N VAL A 179 -12.54 4.35 12.81
CA VAL A 179 -12.19 5.66 13.36
C VAL A 179 -12.42 6.80 12.34
N ARG A 180 -12.58 6.47 11.04
CA ARG A 180 -12.59 7.41 9.90
C ARG A 180 -13.98 7.53 9.24
N THR A 181 -15.07 7.36 10.00
CA THR A 181 -16.44 7.54 9.50
C THR A 181 -16.78 9.02 9.19
N GLY A 182 -17.85 9.26 8.41
CA GLY A 182 -18.29 10.61 8.00
C GLY A 182 -18.57 11.60 9.15
N LYS A 183 -18.68 11.14 10.41
CA LYS A 183 -18.71 12.01 11.59
C LYS A 183 -17.36 12.70 11.87
N THR A 184 -16.23 12.07 11.53
CA THR A 184 -14.87 12.61 11.68
C THR A 184 -14.54 13.67 10.62
N TRP A 185 -15.26 13.64 9.48
CA TRP A 185 -14.94 14.42 8.28
C TRP A 185 -16.07 15.32 7.75
N LYS A 186 -17.04 15.71 8.60
CA LYS A 186 -18.22 16.49 8.18
C LYS A 186 -17.92 17.77 7.38
N GLU A 187 -16.75 18.36 7.57
CA GLU A 187 -16.33 19.59 6.87
C GLU A 187 -15.52 19.34 5.59
N CYS A 188 -15.32 18.08 5.22
CA CYS A 188 -14.64 17.65 4.01
C CYS A 188 -15.64 17.00 3.05
N ASP A 189 -15.56 17.37 1.77
CA ASP A 189 -16.28 16.68 0.70
C ASP A 189 -15.44 15.55 0.11
N GLU A 190 -14.13 15.76 -0.07
CA GLU A 190 -13.19 14.71 -0.42
C GLU A 190 -12.36 14.29 0.80
N THR A 191 -12.45 13.01 1.17
CA THR A 191 -11.86 12.44 2.39
C THR A 191 -10.49 11.79 2.16
N GLY A 192 -10.13 11.51 0.91
CA GLY A 192 -8.84 10.89 0.56
C GLY A 192 -8.66 10.63 -0.94
N LEU A 193 -7.59 9.93 -1.27
CA LEU A 193 -7.30 9.37 -2.59
C LEU A 193 -7.10 7.86 -2.43
N PHE A 194 -7.65 7.06 -3.33
CA PHE A 194 -7.30 5.66 -3.51
C PHE A 194 -6.51 5.53 -4.80
N GLY A 195 -5.39 4.83 -4.79
CA GLY A 195 -4.49 4.78 -5.94
C GLY A 195 -4.08 3.38 -6.33
N MET A 196 -3.70 3.25 -7.60
CA MET A 196 -3.12 2.04 -8.17
C MET A 196 -1.85 2.39 -8.93
N ALA A 197 -0.79 1.62 -8.69
CA ALA A 197 0.48 1.76 -9.38
C ALA A 197 1.03 0.41 -9.85
N CYS A 198 1.86 0.42 -10.88
CA CYS A 198 2.56 -0.79 -11.30
C CYS A 198 3.79 -1.06 -10.44
N ARG A 199 4.37 -2.26 -10.56
CA ARG A 199 5.61 -2.66 -9.86
C ARG A 199 6.82 -1.73 -10.09
N HIS A 200 6.81 -0.87 -11.10
CA HIS A 200 7.84 0.15 -11.36
C HIS A 200 7.49 1.53 -10.78
N ASP A 201 6.56 1.56 -9.83
CA ASP A 201 6.08 2.76 -9.15
C ASP A 201 5.53 3.80 -10.13
N GLN A 202 4.91 3.36 -11.23
CA GLN A 202 4.19 4.28 -12.13
C GLN A 202 2.72 4.31 -11.75
N ILE A 203 2.17 5.50 -11.53
CA ILE A 203 0.76 5.70 -11.17
C ILE A 203 -0.09 5.35 -12.38
N VAL A 204 -0.98 4.38 -12.23
CA VAL A 204 -1.87 3.93 -13.30
C VAL A 204 -3.21 4.64 -13.20
N ASN A 205 -3.87 4.57 -12.04
CA ASN A 205 -5.15 5.24 -11.83
C ASN A 205 -5.31 5.75 -10.39
N LEU A 206 -6.16 6.77 -10.23
CA LEU A 206 -6.56 7.35 -8.95
C LEU A 206 -8.09 7.43 -8.84
N ILE A 207 -8.63 7.25 -7.63
CA ILE A 207 -10.02 7.49 -7.28
C ILE A 207 -10.05 8.55 -6.17
N ASN A 208 -10.93 9.53 -6.28
CA ASN A 208 -11.27 10.40 -5.15
C ASN A 208 -12.18 9.63 -4.17
N ILE A 209 -11.78 9.58 -2.90
CA ILE A 209 -12.64 9.07 -1.83
C ILE A 209 -13.54 10.22 -1.38
N VAL A 210 -14.86 10.06 -1.50
CA VAL A 210 -15.85 11.11 -1.24
C VAL A 210 -16.70 10.74 -0.03
N GLN A 211 -16.54 11.50 1.06
CA GLN A 211 -17.30 11.37 2.32
C GLN A 211 -17.43 9.96 2.90
N SER A 212 -16.54 9.04 2.52
CA SER A 212 -16.50 7.66 2.96
C SER A 212 -15.12 7.30 3.52
N GLY A 213 -15.05 6.15 4.20
CA GLY A 213 -13.79 5.46 4.50
C GLY A 213 -13.35 4.59 3.32
N GLU A 214 -12.38 3.71 3.53
CA GLU A 214 -11.98 2.73 2.51
C GLU A 214 -13.11 1.72 2.33
N ARG A 215 -13.67 1.64 1.12
CA ARG A 215 -14.77 0.73 0.77
C ARG A 215 -14.30 -0.30 -0.24
N TYR A 216 -14.85 -1.51 -0.17
CA TYR A 216 -14.51 -2.62 -1.05
C TYR A 216 -14.73 -2.31 -2.55
N TYR A 217 -15.65 -1.41 -2.90
CA TYR A 217 -15.87 -1.05 -4.31
C TYR A 217 -14.71 -0.27 -4.94
N PHE A 218 -13.83 0.38 -4.16
CA PHE A 218 -12.67 1.10 -4.74
C PHE A 218 -11.65 0.15 -5.40
N PRO A 219 -11.09 -0.86 -4.70
CA PRO A 219 -10.19 -1.82 -5.33
C PRO A 219 -10.88 -2.58 -6.47
N LEU A 220 -12.15 -2.97 -6.32
CA LEU A 220 -12.88 -3.67 -7.40
C LEU A 220 -13.07 -2.80 -8.65
N THR A 221 -13.37 -1.50 -8.48
CA THR A 221 -13.46 -0.58 -9.62
C THR A 221 -12.12 -0.49 -10.36
N MET A 222 -11.01 -0.43 -9.62
CA MET A 222 -9.67 -0.39 -10.23
C MET A 222 -9.33 -1.69 -10.96
N ILE A 223 -9.63 -2.84 -10.36
CA ILE A 223 -9.44 -4.17 -10.98
C ILE A 223 -10.24 -4.25 -12.28
N ASN A 224 -11.53 -3.90 -12.24
CA ASN A 224 -12.40 -3.89 -13.42
C ASN A 224 -11.83 -2.98 -14.51
N LYS A 225 -11.36 -1.77 -14.15
CA LYS A 225 -10.80 -0.83 -15.11
C LYS A 225 -9.56 -1.37 -15.80
N ILE A 226 -8.67 -2.05 -15.07
CA ILE A 226 -7.48 -2.66 -15.67
C ILE A 226 -7.83 -3.85 -16.55
N ILE A 227 -8.77 -4.69 -16.12
CA ILE A 227 -9.27 -5.80 -16.94
C ILE A 227 -9.74 -5.28 -18.30
N GLU A 228 -10.60 -4.26 -18.31
CA GLU A 228 -11.11 -3.67 -19.55
C GLU A 228 -9.99 -3.00 -20.38
N ASN A 229 -9.05 -2.32 -19.73
CA ASN A 229 -7.95 -1.66 -20.43
C ASN A 229 -6.90 -2.63 -21.00
N THR A 230 -6.84 -3.87 -20.49
CA THR A 230 -5.85 -4.88 -20.87
C THR A 230 -6.40 -5.99 -21.76
N LYS A 231 -7.66 -5.84 -22.18
CA LYS A 231 -8.33 -6.75 -23.12
C LYS A 231 -7.68 -6.66 -24.51
N ASP A 232 -7.30 -7.80 -25.08
CA ASP A 232 -6.73 -7.90 -26.43
C ASP A 232 -7.71 -8.63 -27.36
N GLY A 233 -8.46 -7.85 -28.15
CA GLY A 233 -9.59 -8.38 -28.93
C GLY A 233 -10.70 -8.95 -28.04
N GLU A 234 -11.01 -10.24 -28.22
CA GLU A 234 -12.00 -10.96 -27.40
C GLU A 234 -11.38 -11.79 -26.27
N GLU A 235 -10.04 -11.83 -26.15
CA GLU A 235 -9.34 -12.72 -25.21
C GLU A 235 -8.58 -11.98 -24.11
N TYR A 236 -8.56 -12.61 -22.93
CA TYR A 236 -7.71 -12.24 -21.81
C TYR A 236 -6.53 -13.21 -21.76
N THR A 237 -5.33 -12.71 -22.05
CA THR A 237 -4.16 -13.56 -22.30
C THR A 237 -3.12 -13.53 -21.18
N LYS A 238 -3.19 -12.54 -20.28
CA LYS A 238 -2.17 -12.29 -19.26
C LYS A 238 -2.72 -12.31 -17.84
N LYS A 239 -1.87 -12.73 -16.90
CA LYS A 239 -2.22 -12.76 -15.48
C LYS A 239 -2.12 -11.36 -14.87
N LEU A 240 -3.15 -10.98 -14.13
CA LEU A 240 -3.26 -9.75 -13.35
C LEU A 240 -3.05 -10.06 -11.87
N SER A 241 -2.04 -9.45 -11.28
CA SER A 241 -1.63 -9.71 -9.89
C SER A 241 -1.71 -8.42 -9.08
N PHE A 242 -2.44 -8.44 -7.97
CA PHE A 242 -2.71 -7.27 -7.15
C PHE A 242 -2.13 -7.42 -5.74
N LEU A 243 -1.26 -6.50 -5.36
CA LEU A 243 -0.73 -6.34 -4.00
C LEU A 243 -1.51 -5.26 -3.27
N TYR A 244 -2.03 -5.58 -2.09
CA TYR A 244 -2.78 -4.65 -1.27
C TYR A 244 -2.71 -5.06 0.20
N ASP A 245 -2.76 -4.12 1.12
CA ASP A 245 -2.67 -4.36 2.56
C ASP A 245 -3.69 -5.38 3.08
N ILE A 246 -4.84 -5.45 2.42
CA ILE A 246 -5.91 -6.43 2.70
C ILE A 246 -6.15 -7.34 1.50
N GLY A 247 -5.11 -7.68 0.73
CA GLY A 247 -5.21 -8.54 -0.46
C GLY A 247 -5.91 -9.88 -0.20
N CYS A 248 -5.67 -10.48 0.97
CA CYS A 248 -6.35 -11.70 1.42
C CYS A 248 -7.88 -11.53 1.55
N ASN A 249 -8.35 -10.36 1.98
CA ASN A 249 -9.77 -10.07 2.10
C ASN A 249 -10.40 -9.75 0.75
N ILE A 250 -9.64 -9.13 -0.16
CA ILE A 250 -10.12 -8.85 -1.51
C ILE A 250 -10.37 -10.15 -2.27
N GLU A 251 -9.42 -11.10 -2.25
CA GLU A 251 -9.62 -12.37 -2.96
C GLU A 251 -10.88 -13.11 -2.47
N LYS A 252 -11.01 -13.28 -1.15
CA LYS A 252 -12.22 -13.86 -0.54
C LYS A 252 -13.48 -13.11 -0.97
N GLY A 253 -13.41 -11.78 -0.98
CA GLY A 253 -14.52 -10.92 -1.36
C GLY A 253 -14.90 -11.00 -2.83
N VAL A 254 -13.94 -11.23 -3.72
CA VAL A 254 -14.13 -11.44 -5.16
C VAL A 254 -14.77 -12.81 -5.41
N ILE A 255 -14.25 -13.86 -4.79
CA ILE A 255 -14.76 -15.22 -4.92
C ILE A 255 -16.19 -15.31 -4.38
N TRP A 256 -16.42 -14.81 -3.16
CA TRP A 256 -17.73 -14.89 -2.50
C TRP A 256 -18.82 -14.19 -3.30
N ARG A 257 -18.52 -13.00 -3.85
CA ARG A 257 -19.46 -12.22 -4.67
C ARG A 257 -19.49 -12.66 -6.14
N LYS A 258 -18.75 -13.70 -6.51
CA LYS A 258 -18.59 -14.18 -7.91
C LYS A 258 -18.22 -13.06 -8.88
N GLN A 259 -17.39 -12.12 -8.43
CA GLN A 259 -16.91 -11.01 -9.23
C GLN A 259 -15.85 -11.50 -10.23
N PHE A 260 -15.90 -11.00 -11.46
CA PHE A 260 -14.98 -11.38 -12.55
C PHE A 260 -14.93 -12.91 -12.83
N PRO A 261 -16.07 -13.58 -13.07
CA PRO A 261 -16.14 -15.04 -13.14
C PRO A 261 -15.23 -15.62 -14.24
N GLU A 262 -15.19 -15.00 -15.42
CA GLU A 262 -14.32 -15.45 -16.52
C GLU A 262 -12.83 -15.44 -16.13
N HIS A 263 -12.39 -14.46 -15.34
CA HIS A 263 -11.00 -14.35 -14.93
C HIS A 263 -10.66 -15.31 -13.80
N LEU A 264 -11.62 -15.59 -12.92
CA LEU A 264 -11.49 -16.62 -11.88
C LEU A 264 -11.41 -18.02 -12.50
N GLU A 265 -12.31 -18.34 -13.44
CA GLU A 265 -12.34 -19.64 -14.14
C GLU A 265 -11.04 -19.92 -14.91
N ARG A 266 -10.46 -18.88 -15.52
CA ARG A 266 -9.19 -18.97 -16.26
C ARG A 266 -7.94 -18.78 -15.39
N ASN A 267 -8.09 -18.59 -14.07
CA ASN A 267 -6.99 -18.34 -13.13
C ASN A 267 -6.09 -17.15 -13.53
N LEU A 268 -6.70 -16.08 -14.05
CA LEU A 268 -6.03 -14.88 -14.54
C LEU A 268 -5.90 -13.79 -13.47
N LEU A 269 -6.44 -14.00 -12.27
CA LEU A 269 -6.27 -13.10 -11.12
C LEU A 269 -5.38 -13.74 -10.06
N SER A 270 -4.59 -12.91 -9.39
CA SER A 270 -3.93 -13.30 -8.15
C SER A 270 -3.84 -12.12 -7.20
N PHE A 271 -3.90 -12.41 -5.91
CA PHE A 271 -3.90 -11.41 -4.86
C PHE A 271 -2.80 -11.72 -3.86
N GLY A 272 -2.17 -10.67 -3.35
CA GLY A 272 -1.13 -10.77 -2.33
C GLY A 272 -1.17 -9.58 -1.39
N THR A 273 -0.51 -9.72 -0.25
CA THR A 273 -0.38 -8.67 0.75
C THR A 273 0.95 -7.95 0.58
N SER A 274 0.94 -6.61 0.63
CA SER A 274 2.16 -5.79 0.62
C SER A 274 3.16 -6.32 1.67
N VAL A 275 4.45 -6.41 1.34
CA VAL A 275 5.45 -7.15 2.14
C VAL A 275 5.57 -6.61 3.56
N PHE A 276 5.50 -5.28 3.77
CA PHE A 276 5.57 -4.73 5.13
C PHE A 276 4.31 -5.03 5.93
N HIS A 277 3.16 -5.08 5.26
CA HIS A 277 1.87 -5.28 5.89
C HIS A 277 1.59 -6.77 6.15
N ALA A 278 2.20 -7.69 5.39
CA ALA A 278 2.01 -9.12 5.52
C ALA A 278 2.24 -9.63 6.96
N TYR A 279 3.22 -9.10 7.69
CA TYR A 279 3.54 -9.54 9.05
C TYR A 279 2.46 -9.20 10.10
N VAL A 280 1.55 -8.26 9.80
CA VAL A 280 0.43 -7.92 10.67
C VAL A 280 -0.71 -8.95 10.52
N HIS A 281 -0.69 -9.74 9.44
CA HIS A 281 -1.68 -10.78 9.20
C HIS A 281 -1.32 -12.07 9.94
N GLU A 282 -2.31 -12.94 10.11
CA GLU A 282 -2.12 -14.27 10.71
C GLU A 282 -1.19 -15.13 9.85
N TRP A 283 -0.53 -16.11 10.47
CA TRP A 283 0.44 -16.96 9.79
C TRP A 283 -0.12 -17.67 8.54
N LYS A 284 -1.39 -18.13 8.58
CA LYS A 284 -2.08 -18.69 7.42
C LYS A 284 -2.13 -17.70 6.25
N CYS A 285 -2.52 -16.46 6.54
CA CYS A 285 -2.57 -15.40 5.55
C CYS A 285 -1.17 -15.05 5.03
N GLN A 286 -0.14 -15.08 5.88
CA GLN A 286 1.24 -14.91 5.44
C GLN A 286 1.67 -16.01 4.46
N LEU A 287 1.41 -17.28 4.78
CA LEU A 287 1.75 -18.40 3.90
C LEU A 287 1.05 -18.32 2.54
N GLN A 288 -0.20 -17.86 2.50
CA GLN A 288 -1.01 -17.80 1.27
C GLN A 288 -0.79 -16.53 0.44
N TYR A 289 -0.59 -15.38 1.08
CA TYR A 289 -0.64 -14.07 0.42
C TYR A 289 0.67 -13.28 0.48
N ASN A 290 1.68 -13.71 1.24
CA ASN A 290 2.96 -12.99 1.27
C ASN A 290 3.73 -13.23 -0.04
N PRO A 291 4.06 -12.19 -0.83
CA PRO A 291 4.74 -12.35 -2.11
C PRO A 291 6.19 -12.82 -1.98
N ARG A 292 6.77 -12.84 -0.77
CA ARG A 292 8.09 -13.44 -0.50
C ARG A 292 8.03 -14.96 -0.30
N LEU A 293 6.85 -15.50 -0.02
CA LEU A 293 6.63 -16.93 0.23
C LEU A 293 5.93 -17.64 -0.93
N ASN A 294 5.49 -16.88 -1.94
CA ASN A 294 4.69 -17.35 -3.05
C ASN A 294 5.32 -17.01 -4.39
N ASP A 295 5.12 -17.89 -5.37
CA ASP A 295 5.63 -17.70 -6.72
C ASP A 295 4.79 -16.68 -7.51
N GLY A 296 5.37 -16.15 -8.60
CA GLY A 296 4.68 -15.25 -9.53
C GLY A 296 4.82 -13.75 -9.24
N TRP A 297 5.27 -13.35 -8.04
CA TRP A 297 5.43 -11.94 -7.68
C TRP A 297 6.77 -11.32 -8.10
N GLY A 298 7.74 -12.18 -8.45
CA GLY A 298 9.14 -11.80 -8.57
C GLY A 298 9.63 -11.19 -7.26
N MET A 299 10.30 -10.03 -7.34
CA MET A 299 10.76 -9.29 -6.15
C MET A 299 9.92 -8.05 -5.83
N SER A 300 8.68 -8.01 -6.33
CA SER A 300 7.76 -6.90 -6.09
C SER A 300 7.33 -6.85 -4.62
N ASP A 301 7.40 -5.66 -4.01
CA ASP A 301 7.12 -5.48 -2.58
C ASP A 301 5.68 -5.04 -2.27
N GLY A 302 4.98 -4.44 -3.24
CA GLY A 302 3.64 -3.91 -3.05
C GLY A 302 3.60 -2.51 -2.45
N GLU A 303 4.77 -1.93 -2.16
CA GLU A 303 4.93 -0.67 -1.40
C GLU A 303 5.03 0.57 -2.31
N GLY A 304 4.69 0.41 -3.59
CA GLY A 304 4.80 1.48 -4.59
C GLY A 304 3.90 2.66 -4.28
N MET A 305 2.68 2.41 -3.80
CA MET A 305 1.75 3.47 -3.44
C MET A 305 2.24 4.32 -2.28
N GLU A 306 2.86 3.72 -1.25
CA GLU A 306 3.44 4.47 -0.13
C GLU A 306 4.57 5.41 -0.58
N ARG A 307 5.41 4.97 -1.54
CA ARG A 307 6.43 5.83 -2.17
C ARG A 307 5.80 6.99 -2.94
N ILE A 308 4.72 6.72 -3.67
CA ILE A 308 3.95 7.74 -4.41
C ILE A 308 3.29 8.73 -3.45
N TRP A 309 2.74 8.26 -2.33
CA TRP A 309 2.16 9.11 -1.30
C TRP A 309 3.18 10.03 -0.66
N ALA A 310 4.38 9.53 -0.39
CA ALA A 310 5.49 10.36 0.07
C ALA A 310 5.82 11.46 -0.96
N PHE A 311 5.86 11.13 -2.25
CA PHE A 311 6.08 12.10 -3.34
C PHE A 311 4.96 13.15 -3.42
N LEU A 312 3.69 12.76 -3.30
CA LEU A 312 2.55 13.67 -3.39
C LEU A 312 2.29 14.46 -2.09
N SER A 313 2.96 14.12 -1.00
CA SER A 313 2.77 14.74 0.32
C SER A 313 2.87 16.28 0.36
N PRO A 314 3.75 16.96 -0.42
CA PRO A 314 3.81 18.42 -0.43
C PRO A 314 2.51 19.09 -0.90
N LEU A 315 1.68 18.38 -1.67
CA LEU A 315 0.38 18.87 -2.14
C LEU A 315 -0.68 18.91 -1.04
N ILE A 316 -0.57 18.07 0.00
CA ILE A 316 -1.63 17.86 0.99
C ILE A 316 -2.08 19.18 1.64
N ARG A 317 -1.13 20.03 2.03
CA ARG A 317 -1.44 21.31 2.68
C ARG A 317 -2.11 22.29 1.73
N GLN A 318 -1.62 22.37 0.49
CA GLN A 318 -2.05 23.37 -0.48
C GLN A 318 -3.42 23.03 -1.06
N LEU A 319 -3.65 21.75 -1.35
CA LEU A 319 -4.88 21.30 -1.99
C LEU A 319 -6.06 21.17 -1.02
N ARG A 320 -5.82 21.31 0.28
CA ARG A 320 -6.84 21.23 1.32
C ARG A 320 -7.91 22.32 1.21
N TYR A 321 -7.52 23.51 0.74
CA TYR A 321 -8.39 24.70 0.66
C TYR A 321 -8.53 25.23 -0.77
N CYS A 322 -8.23 24.39 -1.76
CA CYS A 322 -8.38 24.78 -3.17
C CYS A 322 -9.72 24.34 -3.75
N THR A 323 -10.05 24.86 -4.94
CA THR A 323 -11.22 24.41 -5.68
C THR A 323 -11.06 22.95 -6.12
N LYS A 324 -12.19 22.26 -6.33
CA LYS A 324 -12.19 20.86 -6.79
C LYS A 324 -11.42 20.67 -8.10
N ASN A 325 -11.57 21.61 -9.04
CA ASN A 325 -10.87 21.59 -10.32
C ASN A 325 -9.36 21.79 -10.14
N HIS A 326 -8.95 22.78 -9.35
CA HIS A 326 -7.52 23.02 -9.10
C HIS A 326 -6.87 21.82 -8.41
N ARG A 327 -7.60 21.14 -7.53
CA ARG A 327 -7.15 19.91 -6.89
C ARG A 327 -6.91 18.79 -7.89
N LEU A 328 -7.92 18.46 -8.71
CA LEU A 328 -7.83 17.41 -9.72
C LEU A 328 -6.68 17.67 -10.70
N VAL A 329 -6.60 18.89 -11.23
CA VAL A 329 -5.52 19.28 -12.16
C VAL A 329 -4.15 19.24 -11.49
N ALA A 330 -4.03 19.65 -10.22
CA ALA A 330 -2.76 19.58 -9.51
C ALA A 330 -2.30 18.13 -9.30
N VAL A 331 -3.19 17.25 -8.83
CA VAL A 331 -2.84 15.83 -8.64
C VAL A 331 -2.50 15.18 -9.97
N ASP A 332 -3.25 15.45 -11.03
CA ASP A 332 -2.98 14.97 -12.39
C ASP A 332 -1.60 15.39 -12.89
N ILE A 333 -1.27 16.68 -12.83
CA ILE A 333 0.03 17.19 -13.28
C ILE A 333 1.18 16.58 -12.47
N GLN A 334 1.06 16.49 -11.14
CA GLN A 334 2.13 15.89 -10.34
C GLN A 334 2.26 14.38 -10.57
N SER A 335 1.15 13.68 -10.81
CA SER A 335 1.18 12.25 -11.11
C SER A 335 1.85 11.99 -12.46
N HIS A 336 1.55 12.80 -13.48
CA HIS A 336 2.27 12.75 -14.74
C HIS A 336 3.75 13.12 -14.59
N HIS A 337 4.07 14.14 -13.78
CA HIS A 337 5.46 14.47 -13.51
C HIS A 337 6.23 13.32 -12.85
N HIS A 338 5.62 12.64 -11.88
CA HIS A 338 6.17 11.46 -11.24
C HIS A 338 6.47 10.37 -12.27
N ASN A 339 5.49 10.07 -13.13
CA ASN A 339 5.65 9.04 -14.14
C ASN A 339 6.70 9.41 -15.18
N ASP A 340 6.74 10.66 -15.65
CA ASP A 340 7.78 11.16 -16.58
C ASP A 340 9.18 10.98 -16.01
N VAL A 341 9.39 11.35 -14.74
CA VAL A 341 10.66 11.16 -14.05
C VAL A 341 10.98 9.66 -13.97
N GLY A 342 10.02 8.83 -13.56
CA GLY A 342 10.18 7.38 -13.51
C GLY A 342 10.56 6.76 -14.85
N ARG A 343 9.99 7.24 -15.96
CA ARG A 343 10.33 6.83 -17.34
C ARG A 343 11.74 7.24 -17.76
N VAL A 344 12.22 8.41 -17.33
CA VAL A 344 13.60 8.85 -17.61
C VAL A 344 14.61 8.01 -16.82
N TYR A 345 14.35 7.72 -15.55
CA TYR A 345 15.25 6.94 -14.68
C TYR A 345 15.08 5.43 -14.79
N ALA A 346 14.36 4.98 -15.81
CA ALA A 346 13.81 3.65 -15.81
C ALA A 346 14.86 2.56 -16.07
N LEU A 347 15.95 2.89 -16.78
CA LEU A 347 17.11 1.98 -16.92
C LEU A 347 17.90 1.87 -15.62
N HIS A 348 18.08 2.99 -14.90
CA HIS A 348 18.75 3.02 -13.61
C HIS A 348 18.01 2.14 -12.58
N LEU A 349 16.69 2.32 -12.47
CA LEU A 349 15.85 1.51 -11.58
C LEU A 349 15.97 0.00 -11.87
N LEU A 350 15.93 -0.39 -13.14
CA LEU A 350 16.07 -1.80 -13.53
C LEU A 350 17.47 -2.34 -13.23
N TYR A 351 18.51 -1.53 -13.45
CA TYR A 351 19.88 -1.91 -13.13
C TYR A 351 20.08 -2.12 -11.63
N GLU A 352 19.63 -1.17 -10.80
CA GLU A 352 19.70 -1.29 -9.33
C GLU A 352 18.92 -2.50 -8.82
N ARG A 353 17.71 -2.73 -9.34
CA ARG A 353 16.92 -3.92 -8.96
C ARG A 353 17.60 -5.20 -9.43
N GLY A 354 18.11 -5.25 -10.66
CA GLY A 354 18.80 -6.41 -11.20
C GLY A 354 20.04 -6.78 -10.37
N THR A 355 20.90 -5.80 -10.10
CA THR A 355 22.11 -6.01 -9.27
C THR A 355 21.77 -6.45 -7.84
N HIS A 356 20.71 -5.90 -7.23
CA HIS A 356 20.23 -6.34 -5.93
C HIS A 356 19.76 -7.81 -5.95
N ILE A 357 19.00 -8.20 -6.97
CA ILE A 357 18.50 -9.56 -7.13
C ILE A 357 19.64 -10.55 -7.37
N GLU A 358 20.61 -10.20 -8.21
CA GLU A 358 21.80 -11.03 -8.45
C GLU A 358 22.61 -11.25 -7.17
N LYS A 359 22.80 -10.18 -6.38
CA LYS A 359 23.48 -10.27 -5.08
C LYS A 359 22.74 -11.22 -4.14
N LEU A 360 21.43 -11.03 -3.97
CA LEU A 360 20.62 -11.90 -3.11
C LEU A 360 20.63 -13.35 -3.57
N LYS A 361 20.55 -13.59 -4.88
CA LYS A 361 20.63 -14.94 -5.45
C LYS A 361 21.96 -15.58 -5.12
N LYS A 362 23.07 -14.85 -5.25
CA LYS A 362 24.41 -15.35 -4.91
C LYS A 362 24.52 -15.68 -3.41
N GLU A 363 24.06 -14.80 -2.53
CA GLU A 363 24.06 -15.03 -1.08
C GLU A 363 23.22 -16.27 -0.72
N ALA A 364 22.00 -16.40 -1.27
CA ALA A 364 21.15 -17.55 -1.05
C ALA A 364 21.76 -18.85 -1.58
N SER A 365 22.37 -18.83 -2.76
CA SER A 365 23.08 -20.00 -3.32
C SER A 365 24.24 -20.42 -2.44
N GLN A 366 25.04 -19.48 -1.93
CA GLN A 366 26.15 -19.79 -1.02
C GLN A 366 25.66 -20.48 0.27
N VAL A 367 24.54 -20.04 0.83
CA VAL A 367 23.92 -20.68 2.01
C VAL A 367 23.47 -22.10 1.68
N LEU A 368 22.86 -22.32 0.51
CA LEU A 368 22.45 -23.66 0.07
C LEU A 368 23.66 -24.58 -0.17
N ASP A 369 24.72 -24.05 -0.77
CA ASP A 369 25.96 -24.80 -1.02
C ASP A 369 26.64 -25.20 0.30
N SER A 370 26.66 -24.32 1.31
CA SER A 370 27.17 -24.66 2.64
C SER A 370 26.33 -25.74 3.32
N LEU A 371 25.00 -25.66 3.22
CA LEU A 371 24.11 -26.66 3.82
C LEU A 371 24.25 -28.03 3.15
N LEU A 372 24.50 -28.06 1.85
CA LEU A 372 24.81 -29.28 1.12
C LEU A 372 26.16 -29.86 1.56
N ALA A 373 27.19 -29.03 1.73
CA ALA A 373 28.51 -29.48 2.15
C ALA A 373 28.53 -30.00 3.60
N ASP A 374 27.85 -29.29 4.50
CA ASP A 374 27.87 -29.57 5.94
C ASP A 374 26.93 -30.72 6.33
N PHE A 375 25.76 -30.84 5.67
CA PHE A 375 24.70 -31.77 6.07
C PHE A 375 24.23 -32.71 4.94
N GLY A 376 24.75 -32.58 3.72
CA GLY A 376 24.34 -33.42 2.57
C GLY A 376 22.94 -33.12 2.03
N HIS A 377 22.28 -32.06 2.51
CA HIS A 377 20.91 -31.73 2.10
C HIS A 377 20.90 -30.93 0.79
N THR A 378 20.16 -31.43 -0.20
CA THR A 378 20.05 -30.76 -1.51
C THR A 378 18.98 -29.68 -1.51
N ARG A 379 18.97 -28.86 -2.57
CA ARG A 379 17.93 -27.85 -2.79
C ARG A 379 16.54 -28.49 -2.90
N GLU A 380 16.45 -29.62 -3.57
CA GLU A 380 15.20 -30.38 -3.75
C GLU A 380 14.68 -30.88 -2.41
N PHE A 381 15.57 -31.30 -1.50
CA PHE A 381 15.19 -31.65 -0.14
C PHE A 381 14.54 -30.48 0.59
N PHE A 382 15.17 -29.29 0.61
CA PHE A 382 14.60 -28.12 1.29
C PHE A 382 13.28 -27.66 0.64
N GLN A 383 13.18 -27.72 -0.69
CA GLN A 383 11.94 -27.40 -1.39
C GLN A 383 10.82 -28.38 -1.02
N ALA A 384 11.12 -29.69 -0.95
CA ALA A 384 10.14 -30.69 -0.51
C ALA A 384 9.73 -30.49 0.95
N GLN A 385 10.68 -30.19 1.85
CA GLN A 385 10.38 -29.88 3.25
C GLN A 385 9.51 -28.63 3.38
N TRP A 386 9.80 -27.58 2.61
CA TRP A 386 8.99 -26.36 2.58
C TRP A 386 7.56 -26.62 2.10
N THR A 387 7.39 -27.33 0.97
CA THR A 387 6.07 -27.70 0.46
C THR A 387 5.29 -28.53 1.48
N ARG A 388 5.92 -29.56 2.06
CA ARG A 388 5.32 -30.39 3.11
C ARG A 388 4.92 -29.56 4.33
N GLN A 389 5.81 -28.69 4.82
CA GLN A 389 5.53 -27.83 5.97
C GLN A 389 4.34 -26.92 5.69
N ARG A 390 4.28 -26.30 4.52
CA ARG A 390 3.16 -25.45 4.12
C ARG A 390 1.85 -26.21 4.07
N GLU A 391 1.81 -27.38 3.43
CA GLU A 391 0.59 -28.20 3.31
C GLU A 391 0.07 -28.64 4.69
N ILE A 392 0.97 -29.08 5.57
CA ILE A 392 0.61 -29.45 6.95
C ILE A 392 0.09 -28.22 7.71
N GLN A 393 0.79 -27.09 7.66
CA GLN A 393 0.37 -25.89 8.38
C GLN A 393 -0.96 -25.35 7.86
N LEU A 394 -1.19 -25.34 6.55
CA LEU A 394 -2.46 -24.89 5.98
C LEU A 394 -3.61 -25.83 6.32
N SER A 395 -3.42 -27.15 6.21
CA SER A 395 -4.46 -28.14 6.54
C SER A 395 -4.84 -28.15 8.01
N VAL A 396 -3.86 -28.01 8.92
CA VAL A 396 -4.08 -27.85 10.36
C VAL A 396 -4.89 -26.58 10.63
N MET A 397 -4.54 -25.47 9.96
CA MET A 397 -5.21 -24.19 10.12
C MET A 397 -6.59 -24.10 9.44
N GLU A 398 -6.97 -25.09 8.62
CA GLU A 398 -8.31 -25.23 8.02
C GLU A 398 -9.25 -26.11 8.85
N ASN A 399 -8.71 -27.12 9.53
CA ASN A 399 -9.50 -28.19 10.14
C ASN A 399 -9.58 -28.16 11.67
N GLN A 400 -8.85 -27.28 12.36
CA GLN A 400 -8.78 -27.25 13.82
C GLN A 400 -9.35 -25.97 14.44
N SER A 401 -9.82 -26.08 15.69
CA SER A 401 -10.26 -24.91 16.46
C SER A 401 -9.08 -23.99 16.78
N GLU A 402 -9.31 -22.68 16.85
CA GLU A 402 -8.29 -21.63 17.09
C GLU A 402 -7.37 -21.92 18.30
N LYS A 403 -7.87 -22.69 19.29
CA LYS A 403 -7.10 -23.11 20.48
C LYS A 403 -6.06 -24.19 20.20
N GLU A 404 -6.32 -25.09 19.26
CA GLU A 404 -5.43 -26.21 18.93
C GLU A 404 -4.30 -25.74 18.01
N ILE A 405 -4.62 -24.85 17.06
CA ILE A 405 -3.64 -24.21 16.16
C ILE A 405 -2.61 -23.39 16.94
N VAL A 406 -3.06 -22.57 17.91
CA VAL A 406 -2.15 -21.79 18.76
C VAL A 406 -1.25 -22.70 19.58
N LYS A 407 -1.77 -23.82 20.09
CA LYS A 407 -0.99 -24.80 20.85
C LYS A 407 0.09 -25.48 19.99
N GLN A 408 -0.23 -25.85 18.75
CA GLN A 408 0.72 -26.50 17.83
C GLN A 408 1.76 -25.52 17.26
N ILE A 409 1.39 -24.26 16.99
CA ILE A 409 2.35 -23.22 16.61
C ILE A 409 3.28 -22.88 17.78
N GLU A 410 2.75 -22.85 19.01
CA GLU A 410 3.57 -22.70 20.22
C GLU A 410 4.59 -23.84 20.33
N GLU A 411 4.17 -25.10 20.13
CA GLU A 411 5.03 -26.30 20.10
C GLU A 411 6.13 -26.22 19.01
N LEU A 412 5.80 -25.79 17.79
CA LEU A 412 6.76 -25.62 16.69
C LEU A 412 7.80 -24.52 16.98
N VAL A 413 7.37 -23.38 17.54
CA VAL A 413 8.29 -22.29 17.93
C VAL A 413 9.19 -22.74 19.09
N GLU A 414 8.72 -23.63 19.99
CA GLU A 414 9.59 -24.22 21.01
C GLU A 414 10.70 -25.10 20.41
N LEU A 415 10.38 -25.88 19.39
CA LEU A 415 11.33 -26.76 18.72
C LEU A 415 12.35 -25.96 17.92
N GLU A 416 11.93 -24.88 17.26
CA GLU A 416 12.81 -23.99 16.49
C GLU A 416 13.77 -23.20 17.39
N ASP A 417 13.30 -22.72 18.56
CA ASP A 417 14.12 -22.07 19.58
C ASP A 417 15.10 -23.07 20.22
N LYS A 418 14.67 -24.31 20.50
CA LYS A 418 15.57 -25.37 21.00
C LYS A 418 16.67 -25.71 20.00
N LEU A 419 16.37 -25.71 18.70
CA LEU A 419 17.32 -25.96 17.62
C LEU A 419 18.32 -24.79 17.46
N ARG A 420 17.89 -23.55 17.71
CA ARG A 420 18.77 -22.38 17.79
C ARG A 420 19.65 -22.39 19.03
N ASP A 421 19.10 -22.74 20.18
CA ASP A 421 19.84 -22.78 21.44
C ASP A 421 20.86 -23.93 21.47
N THR A 422 20.54 -25.10 20.88
CA THR A 422 21.54 -26.18 20.71
C THR A 422 22.67 -25.79 19.77
N LYS A 423 22.38 -25.08 18.67
CA LYS A 423 23.39 -24.52 17.75
C LYS A 423 24.25 -23.42 18.38
N LEU A 424 23.76 -22.72 19.39
CA LEU A 424 24.50 -21.67 20.11
C LEU A 424 25.33 -22.20 21.27
N VAL A 425 24.98 -23.36 21.85
CA VAL A 425 25.58 -23.84 23.10
C VAL A 425 26.65 -24.93 22.91
N PHE A 426 26.61 -25.75 21.84
CA PHE A 426 27.56 -26.87 21.71
C PHE A 426 28.41 -26.80 20.43
N ASN A 427 29.68 -26.45 20.63
CA ASN A 427 30.73 -26.54 19.63
C ASN A 427 31.58 -27.83 19.79
N LEU A 428 31.01 -28.95 20.27
CA LEU A 428 31.75 -30.23 20.41
C LEU A 428 30.86 -31.49 20.26
N GLU A 429 31.28 -32.32 19.31
CA GLU A 429 31.32 -33.80 19.21
C GLU A 429 30.20 -34.68 19.83
N ASN A 430 29.58 -35.49 18.94
CA ASN A 430 28.64 -36.63 19.10
C ASN A 430 27.12 -36.36 19.06
N PRO A 431 26.48 -36.39 17.86
CA PRO A 431 25.04 -36.25 17.66
C PRO A 431 24.24 -37.57 17.59
N TRP A 432 24.83 -38.74 17.86
CA TRP A 432 24.20 -40.03 17.52
C TRP A 432 23.05 -40.47 18.46
N PHE A 433 22.92 -39.89 19.66
CA PHE A 433 21.90 -40.30 20.63
C PHE A 433 20.55 -39.59 20.43
N LEU A 434 20.59 -38.32 20.02
CA LEU A 434 19.38 -37.51 19.77
C LEU A 434 18.77 -37.79 18.39
N GLU A 435 19.58 -38.16 17.39
CA GLU A 435 19.07 -38.64 16.09
C GLU A 435 18.32 -39.97 16.24
N GLY A 436 18.77 -40.86 17.13
CA GLY A 436 18.06 -42.12 17.43
C GLY A 436 16.72 -41.93 18.14
N GLU A 437 16.59 -40.94 19.03
CA GLU A 437 15.31 -40.59 19.65
C GLU A 437 14.38 -39.87 18.67
N ILE A 438 14.92 -39.03 17.77
CA ILE A 438 14.15 -38.39 16.70
C ILE A 438 13.66 -39.44 15.69
N ASP A 439 14.48 -40.42 15.30
CA ASP A 439 14.06 -41.52 14.41
C ASP A 439 13.05 -42.44 15.09
N SER A 440 13.17 -42.70 16.39
CA SER A 440 12.17 -43.43 17.17
C SER A 440 10.82 -42.69 17.17
N ILE A 441 10.83 -41.37 17.33
CA ILE A 441 9.64 -40.52 17.34
C ILE A 441 9.06 -40.35 15.91
N VAL A 442 9.90 -40.33 14.88
CA VAL A 442 9.47 -40.27 13.46
C VAL A 442 8.83 -41.59 13.02
N VAL A 443 9.31 -42.74 13.52
CA VAL A 443 8.67 -44.06 13.36
C VAL A 443 7.36 -44.14 14.16
N GLU A 444 7.31 -43.53 15.35
CA GLU A 444 6.12 -43.43 16.21
C GLU A 444 5.02 -42.51 15.62
N LEU A 445 5.39 -41.56 14.77
CA LEU A 445 4.48 -40.66 14.05
C LEU A 445 3.86 -41.27 12.77
N GLY A 446 4.00 -42.58 12.54
CA GLY A 446 3.53 -43.20 11.31
C GLY A 446 3.29 -44.71 11.31
N SER A 447 2.47 -45.26 12.22
CA SER A 447 1.65 -46.43 11.88
C SER A 447 0.31 -46.51 12.63
N ASP A 448 -0.74 -46.49 11.81
CA ASP A 448 -2.06 -47.13 11.90
C ASP A 448 -3.09 -46.81 12.97
N ASN A 449 -2.77 -46.18 14.09
CA ASN A 449 -3.83 -45.82 15.05
C ASN A 449 -3.54 -44.46 15.66
N PHE A 450 -4.04 -43.37 15.08
CA PHE A 450 -4.15 -42.12 15.82
C PHE A 450 -5.22 -42.29 16.93
N CYS A 451 -4.96 -43.04 18.00
CA CYS A 451 -6.02 -43.46 18.94
C CYS A 451 -5.49 -43.68 20.36
N ASP A 452 -5.20 -42.60 21.09
CA ASP A 452 -5.53 -42.45 22.52
C ASP A 452 -5.02 -41.08 23.04
N LEU A 453 -5.76 -40.02 22.74
CA LEU A 453 -5.86 -38.89 23.67
C LEU A 453 -6.68 -39.41 24.87
N PRO A 454 -6.09 -39.64 26.05
CA PRO A 454 -5.89 -38.54 27.00
C PRO A 454 -4.73 -38.73 28.02
N GLY A 455 -4.18 -37.61 28.52
CA GLY A 455 -3.60 -37.56 29.87
C GLY A 455 -2.23 -36.92 30.04
N ALA A 456 -2.12 -35.60 29.86
CA ALA A 456 -1.04 -34.85 30.50
C ALA A 456 -1.63 -34.08 31.70
N THR A 457 -1.66 -34.76 32.84
CA THR A 457 -2.07 -34.25 34.17
C THR A 457 -0.92 -33.63 34.95
N ASP A 458 0.14 -33.15 34.30
CA ASP A 458 1.25 -32.56 35.05
C ASP A 458 1.13 -31.03 35.20
N ALA A 459 1.17 -30.58 36.45
CA ALA A 459 1.00 -29.17 36.82
C ALA A 459 2.14 -28.29 36.27
N GLU A 460 3.31 -28.90 36.07
CA GLU A 460 4.53 -28.27 35.57
C GLU A 460 4.41 -27.86 34.09
N SER A 461 3.90 -28.75 33.23
CA SER A 461 3.67 -28.46 31.81
C SER A 461 2.66 -27.33 31.60
N LYS A 462 1.63 -27.25 32.44
CA LYS A 462 0.62 -26.19 32.42
C LYS A 462 1.16 -24.85 32.94
N ALA A 463 2.14 -24.87 33.84
CA ALA A 463 2.83 -23.67 34.32
C ALA A 463 3.79 -23.10 33.27
N LEU A 464 4.57 -23.98 32.63
CA LEU A 464 5.50 -23.62 31.54
C LEU A 464 4.78 -23.00 30.33
N LEU A 465 3.65 -23.59 29.90
CA LEU A 465 2.79 -23.02 28.85
C LEU A 465 2.28 -21.61 29.19
N LYS A 466 1.82 -21.39 30.43
CA LYS A 466 1.35 -20.07 30.89
C LYS A 466 2.48 -19.04 30.94
N LEU A 467 3.69 -19.46 31.30
CA LEU A 467 4.87 -18.62 31.38
C LEU A 467 5.30 -18.15 29.98
N LYS A 468 5.26 -19.05 28.98
CA LYS A 468 5.63 -18.73 27.59
C LYS A 468 4.63 -17.80 26.88
N VAL A 469 3.33 -18.03 27.03
CA VAL A 469 2.28 -17.12 26.56
C VAL A 469 2.44 -15.71 27.16
N SER A 470 2.89 -15.63 28.41
CA SER A 470 3.12 -14.36 29.10
C SER A 470 4.36 -13.64 28.57
N LYS A 471 5.42 -14.37 28.21
CA LYS A 471 6.64 -13.85 27.57
C LYS A 471 6.36 -13.27 26.18
N SER A 472 5.55 -13.97 25.36
CA SER A 472 5.15 -13.48 24.02
C SER A 472 4.36 -12.17 24.11
N LYS A 473 3.34 -12.12 24.98
CA LYS A 473 2.56 -10.89 25.23
C LYS A 473 3.38 -9.74 25.82
N LEU A 474 4.45 -10.06 26.55
CA LEU A 474 5.42 -9.07 27.04
C LEU A 474 6.27 -8.50 25.89
N TYR A 475 6.69 -9.35 24.97
CA TYR A 475 7.46 -8.94 23.78
C TYR A 475 6.65 -8.05 22.84
N GLU A 476 5.42 -8.42 22.52
CA GLU A 476 4.49 -7.60 21.72
C GLU A 476 4.29 -6.20 22.33
N ALA A 477 4.08 -6.13 23.66
CA ALA A 477 3.95 -4.86 24.37
C ALA A 477 5.25 -4.03 24.33
N LYS A 478 6.42 -4.66 24.32
CA LYS A 478 7.73 -4.00 24.22
C LYS A 478 7.94 -3.41 22.83
N VAL A 479 7.62 -4.16 21.78
CA VAL A 479 7.68 -3.68 20.38
C VAL A 479 6.78 -2.46 20.20
N GLY A 480 5.55 -2.51 20.72
CA GLY A 480 4.62 -1.38 20.67
C GLY A 480 5.12 -0.10 21.38
N VAL A 481 6.02 -0.21 22.36
CA VAL A 481 6.69 0.96 22.99
C VAL A 481 7.82 1.47 22.10
N ILE A 482 8.63 0.58 21.51
CA ILE A 482 9.74 0.94 20.60
C ILE A 482 9.23 1.65 19.34
N GLU A 483 8.12 1.19 18.75
CA GLU A 483 7.51 1.84 17.59
C GLU A 483 7.00 3.24 17.91
N MET A 484 6.40 3.42 19.09
CA MET A 484 5.93 4.72 19.53
C MET A 484 7.08 5.68 19.83
N GLN A 485 8.19 5.17 20.37
CA GLN A 485 9.41 5.95 20.56
C GLN A 485 9.99 6.41 19.21
N LYS A 486 10.06 5.53 18.20
CA LYS A 486 10.50 5.91 16.86
C LYS A 486 9.62 6.99 16.22
N LYS A 487 8.30 6.91 16.42
CA LYS A 487 7.34 7.96 15.97
C LYS A 487 7.51 9.28 16.74
N TRP A 488 7.92 9.22 18.00
CA TRP A 488 8.24 10.40 18.82
C TRP A 488 9.54 11.07 18.39
N ASP A 489 10.57 10.28 18.06
CA ASP A 489 11.90 10.75 17.72
C ASP A 489 11.99 11.35 16.30
N GLN A 490 10.99 11.09 15.46
CA GLN A 490 10.80 11.79 14.19
C GLN A 490 10.35 13.25 14.46
N GLY A 491 11.32 14.16 14.52
CA GLY A 491 11.09 15.59 14.70
C GLY A 491 10.17 16.20 13.63
N GLY A 492 9.53 17.34 13.96
CA GLY A 492 8.67 18.10 13.03
C GLY A 492 7.16 18.05 13.31
N SER A 493 6.74 17.37 14.38
CA SER A 493 5.34 17.28 14.78
C SER A 493 4.94 18.41 15.76
N GLY A 494 3.83 19.10 15.49
CA GLY A 494 3.35 20.21 16.32
C GLY A 494 2.92 19.79 17.74
N THR A 495 2.82 20.75 18.67
CA THR A 495 2.60 20.53 20.12
C THR A 495 1.41 19.62 20.46
N ARG A 496 0.29 19.73 19.73
CA ARG A 496 -0.89 18.85 19.90
C ARG A 496 -0.63 17.40 19.51
N VAL A 497 0.20 17.17 18.48
CA VAL A 497 0.57 15.84 18.00
C VAL A 497 1.54 15.19 18.99
N GLN A 498 2.50 15.96 19.51
CA GLN A 498 3.38 15.49 20.59
C GLN A 498 2.59 15.15 21.86
N GLU A 499 1.61 15.95 22.26
CA GLU A 499 0.77 15.62 23.43
C GLU A 499 -0.04 14.32 23.23
N ARG A 500 -0.52 14.07 21.99
CA ARG A 500 -1.19 12.81 21.63
C ARG A 500 -0.23 11.62 21.68
N TYR A 501 0.97 11.76 21.12
CA TYR A 501 1.99 10.73 21.22
C TYR A 501 2.38 10.47 22.67
N LYS A 502 2.35 11.49 23.54
CA LYS A 502 2.71 11.34 24.96
C LYS A 502 1.68 10.49 25.68
N LYS A 503 0.39 10.73 25.40
CA LYS A 503 -0.72 9.92 25.93
C LYS A 503 -0.65 8.46 25.43
N GLN A 504 -0.39 8.27 24.14
CA GLN A 504 -0.26 6.92 23.54
C GLN A 504 0.97 6.18 24.06
N MET A 505 2.11 6.85 24.19
CA MET A 505 3.34 6.30 24.76
C MET A 505 3.13 5.89 26.21
N THR A 506 2.50 6.75 27.02
CA THR A 506 2.14 6.43 28.41
C THR A 506 1.24 5.20 28.50
N SER A 507 0.25 5.08 27.61
CA SER A 507 -0.63 3.91 27.52
C SER A 507 0.13 2.62 27.17
N LYS A 508 1.02 2.67 26.16
CA LYS A 508 1.84 1.52 25.73
C LYS A 508 2.85 1.10 26.80
N VAL A 509 3.48 2.06 27.49
CA VAL A 509 4.38 1.79 28.63
C VAL A 509 3.62 1.18 29.80
N ASN A 510 2.40 1.64 30.09
CA ASN A 510 1.55 1.05 31.12
C ASN A 510 1.10 -0.38 30.75
N LEU A 511 0.79 -0.63 29.48
CA LEU A 511 0.50 -1.98 28.99
C LEU A 511 1.72 -2.89 29.16
N LEU A 512 2.92 -2.43 28.78
CA LEU A 512 4.17 -3.15 28.97
C LEU A 512 4.40 -3.49 30.44
N LYS A 513 4.25 -2.52 31.35
CA LYS A 513 4.35 -2.76 32.81
C LYS A 513 3.34 -3.80 33.30
N LYS A 514 2.09 -3.73 32.84
CA LYS A 514 1.04 -4.70 33.20
C LYS A 514 1.37 -6.11 32.70
N LYS A 515 1.91 -6.23 31.47
CA LYS A 515 2.33 -7.53 30.92
C LYS A 515 3.59 -8.06 31.60
N TRP A 516 4.50 -7.18 32.01
CA TRP A 516 5.70 -7.54 32.76
C TRP A 516 5.36 -8.07 34.14
N LEU A 517 4.48 -7.39 34.89
CA LEU A 517 3.96 -7.88 36.18
C LEU A 517 3.25 -9.23 36.03
N ALA A 518 2.42 -9.38 34.99
CA ALA A 518 1.74 -10.64 34.72
C ALA A 518 2.71 -11.78 34.36
N TYR A 519 3.81 -11.48 33.68
CA TYR A 519 4.88 -12.44 33.38
C TYR A 519 5.66 -12.79 34.64
N ASN A 520 6.09 -11.80 35.42
CA ASN A 520 6.91 -12.00 36.62
C ASN A 520 6.16 -12.83 37.69
N ASN A 521 4.89 -12.49 37.94
CA ASN A 521 4.04 -13.24 38.88
C ASN A 521 3.78 -14.70 38.43
N ARG A 522 3.98 -15.02 37.14
CA ARG A 522 3.84 -16.38 36.59
C ARG A 522 5.17 -17.10 36.45
N ALA A 523 6.27 -16.38 36.59
CA ALA A 523 7.62 -16.93 36.59
C ALA A 523 8.10 -17.25 38.01
N GLU A 524 7.54 -16.58 39.02
CA GLU A 524 7.77 -16.82 40.45
C GLU A 524 6.79 -17.84 41.06
N ALA A 525 5.76 -18.27 40.32
CA ALA A 525 4.71 -19.20 40.74
C ALA A 525 4.80 -20.50 39.94
#